data_AF-A0A3P3ZRL2-F1
#
_entry.id   AF-A0A3P3ZRL2-F1
#
_cell.length_a   1.000
_cell.length_b   1.000
_cell.length_c   1.000
_cell.angle_alpha   90.00
_cell.angle_beta   90.00
_cell.angle_gamma   90.00
#
_symmetry.space_group_name_H-M   'P 1'
#
loop_
_entity.id
_entity.type
_entity.pdbx_description
1 polymer ?
#
loop_
_entity_poly.entity_id
_entity_poly.type
_entity_poly.pdbx_seq_one_letter_code
_entity_poly.pdbx_strand_id
1 'polypeptide(L)'
;MQYGVYSPLFWTFFVMKFIIPFVTLVFPFSRHNPRVIFFIACDIVLGSWVERYTWISGTYPTPHFPMTGSFDIGVTVVVVVTAFLIVRSRLRNTQVIK
;
A
#
# COMPACT_ATOMS: atom_id res chain seq x y z
N MET A 1 -4.54 -15.27 11.39
CA MET A 1 -4.03 -14.74 10.11
C MET A 1 -2.64 -15.27 9.77
N GLN A 2 -1.69 -15.27 10.71
CA GLN A 2 -0.33 -15.81 10.51
C GLN A 2 -0.24 -17.29 10.10
N TYR A 3 -1.15 -18.13 10.61
CA TYR A 3 -1.13 -19.60 10.39
C TYR A 3 -2.41 -20.12 9.72
N GLY A 4 -3.09 -19.27 8.93
CA GLY A 4 -4.34 -19.63 8.24
C GLY A 4 -4.32 -19.32 6.74
N VAL A 5 -5.48 -19.33 6.10
CA VAL A 5 -5.63 -19.08 4.65
C VAL A 5 -5.03 -17.73 4.22
N TYR A 6 -5.08 -16.73 5.10
CA TYR A 6 -4.50 -15.40 4.89
C TYR A 6 -3.02 -15.27 5.30
N SER A 7 -2.35 -16.39 5.63
CA SER A 7 -0.93 -16.39 6.01
C SER A 7 -0.02 -15.75 4.95
N PRO A 8 -0.18 -16.04 3.64
CA PRO A 8 0.63 -15.40 2.62
C PRO A 8 0.46 -13.87 2.60
N LEU A 9 -0.77 -13.37 2.74
CA LEU A 9 -1.03 -11.92 2.79
C LEU A 9 -0.42 -11.29 4.05
N PHE A 10 -0.53 -11.99 5.19
CA PHE A 10 0.05 -11.54 6.45
C PHE A 10 1.56 -11.30 6.33
N TRP A 11 2.29 -12.30 5.84
CA TRP A 11 3.73 -12.19 5.67
C TRP A 11 4.11 -11.17 4.59
N THR A 12 3.30 -11.05 3.54
CA THR A 12 3.52 -10.05 2.48
C THR A 12 3.48 -8.62 3.02
N PHE A 13 2.39 -8.23 3.71
CA PHE A 13 2.31 -6.86 4.23
C PHE A 13 3.35 -6.61 5.31
N PHE A 14 3.72 -7.62 6.10
CA PHE A 14 4.77 -7.50 7.11
C PHE A 14 6.14 -7.22 6.47
N VAL A 15 6.50 -7.95 5.41
CA VAL A 15 7.75 -7.74 4.66
C VAL A 15 7.78 -6.34 4.04
N MET A 16 6.70 -5.92 3.37
CA MET A 16 6.61 -4.62 2.68
C MET A 16 6.61 -3.43 3.63
N LYS A 17 5.98 -3.54 4.81
CA LYS A 17 5.89 -2.41 5.75
C LYS A 17 7.04 -2.33 6.73
N PHE A 18 7.67 -3.46 7.04
CA PHE A 18 8.66 -3.52 8.11
C PHE A 18 10.03 -3.95 7.58
N ILE A 19 10.15 -5.14 7.01
CA ILE A 19 11.47 -5.69 6.66
C ILE A 19 12.15 -4.87 5.56
N ILE A 20 11.47 -4.64 4.43
CA ILE A 20 12.03 -3.90 3.30
C ILE A 20 12.39 -2.46 3.70
N PRO A 21 11.48 -1.67 4.33
CA PRO A 21 11.83 -0.31 4.77
C PRO A 21 12.94 -0.28 5.81
N PHE A 22 12.96 -1.21 6.76
CA PHE A 22 13.99 -1.25 7.79
C PHE A 22 15.37 -1.53 7.18
N VAL A 23 15.51 -2.61 6.40
CA VAL A 23 16.79 -3.00 5.81
C VAL A 23 17.29 -1.94 4.82
N THR A 24 16.39 -1.26 4.11
CA THR A 24 16.78 -0.25 3.13
C THR A 24 17.09 1.10 3.78
N LEU A 25 16.28 1.61 4.71
CA LEU A 25 16.42 2.96 5.27
C LEU A 25 17.41 3.05 6.44
N VAL A 26 17.88 1.93 6.99
CA VAL A 26 18.96 1.91 7.99
C VAL A 26 20.27 2.48 7.40
N PHE A 27 20.53 2.25 6.12
CA PHE A 27 21.79 2.69 5.50
C PHE A 27 21.73 4.17 5.06
N PRO A 28 22.73 5.00 5.42
CA PRO A 28 22.82 6.42 5.05
C PRO A 28 22.69 6.68 3.54
N PHE A 29 23.31 5.80 2.73
CA PHE A 29 23.28 5.89 1.28
C PHE A 29 21.85 5.84 0.70
N SER A 30 21.01 4.97 1.27
CA SER A 30 19.65 4.75 0.81
C SER A 30 18.68 5.82 1.35
N ARG A 31 18.79 6.21 2.62
CA ARG A 31 17.89 7.17 3.28
C ARG A 31 18.06 8.63 2.84
N HIS A 32 19.10 8.95 2.08
CA HIS A 32 19.31 10.30 1.51
C HIS A 32 19.08 10.34 -0.01
N ASN A 33 18.81 9.19 -0.64
CA ASN A 33 18.49 9.13 -2.06
C ASN A 33 16.97 9.26 -2.26
N PRO A 34 16.47 10.37 -2.84
CA PRO A 34 15.03 10.61 -2.97
C PRO A 34 14.32 9.56 -3.82
N ARG A 35 15.01 8.94 -4.79
CA ARG A 35 14.42 7.86 -5.61
C ARG A 35 14.16 6.63 -4.76
N VAL A 36 15.12 6.24 -3.92
CA VAL A 36 14.98 5.09 -3.02
C VAL A 36 13.85 5.35 -2.02
N ILE A 37 13.83 6.53 -1.40
CA ILE A 37 12.78 6.93 -0.47
C ILE A 37 11.40 6.86 -1.12
N PHE A 38 11.25 7.34 -2.36
CA PHE A 38 10.00 7.27 -3.10
C PHE A 38 9.52 5.82 -3.31
N PHE A 39 10.40 4.93 -3.75
CA PHE A 39 10.05 3.52 -3.93
C PHE A 39 9.65 2.84 -2.61
N ILE A 40 10.38 3.10 -1.53
CA ILE A 40 10.04 2.56 -0.21
C ILE A 40 8.72 3.13 0.31
N ALA A 41 8.44 4.41 0.06
CA ALA A 41 7.15 5.00 0.41
C ALA A 41 6.00 4.31 -0.35
N CYS A 42 6.16 4.05 -1.65
CA CYS A 42 5.19 3.30 -2.44
C CYS A 42 4.99 1.87 -1.90
N ASP A 43 6.07 1.17 -1.56
CA ASP A 43 6.05 -0.18 -0.99
C ASP A 43 5.26 -0.22 0.34
N ILE A 44 5.53 0.73 1.25
CA ILE A 44 4.80 0.84 2.52
C ILE A 44 3.31 1.11 2.30
N VAL A 45 2.95 1.96 1.33
CA VAL A 45 1.55 2.26 1.01
C VAL A 45 0.84 1.01 0.47
N LEU A 46 1.48 0.28 -0.45
CA LEU A 46 0.95 -0.99 -0.96
C LEU A 46 0.81 -2.03 0.16
N GLY A 47 1.81 -2.16 1.03
CA GLY A 47 1.74 -3.05 2.20
C GLY A 47 0.61 -2.65 3.15
N SER A 48 0.38 -1.35 3.37
CA SER A 48 -0.73 -0.85 4.20
C SER A 48 -2.09 -1.18 3.60
N TRP A 49 -2.20 -1.16 2.27
CA TRP A 49 -3.40 -1.60 1.57
C TRP A 49 -3.64 -3.11 1.72
N VAL A 50 -2.62 -3.96 1.53
CA VAL A 50 -2.71 -5.42 1.74
C VAL A 50 -3.06 -5.76 3.18
N GLU A 51 -2.51 -5.04 4.16
CA GLU A 51 -2.83 -5.20 5.57
C GLU A 51 -4.33 -4.95 5.82
N ARG A 52 -4.85 -3.79 5.38
CA ARG A 52 -6.27 -3.46 5.57
C ARG A 52 -7.17 -4.49 4.93
N TYR A 53 -6.81 -4.96 3.74
CA TYR A 53 -7.53 -6.03 3.07
C TYR A 53 -7.52 -7.32 3.87
N THR A 54 -6.37 -7.73 4.41
CA THR A 54 -6.21 -8.97 5.20
C THR A 54 -7.08 -8.93 6.46
N TRP A 55 -7.15 -7.78 7.13
CA TRP A 55 -7.99 -7.62 8.32
C TRP A 55 -9.50 -7.66 8.00
N ILE A 56 -9.91 -7.03 6.89
CA ILE A 56 -11.33 -6.98 6.48
C ILE A 56 -11.79 -8.32 5.89
N SER A 57 -11.00 -8.93 5.01
CA SER A 57 -11.31 -10.25 4.42
C SER A 57 -11.32 -11.36 5.47
N GLY A 58 -10.53 -11.21 6.55
CA GLY A 58 -10.54 -12.13 7.68
C GLY A 58 -11.85 -12.22 8.46
N THR A 59 -12.75 -11.25 8.30
CA THR A 59 -14.09 -11.27 8.93
C THR A 59 -15.19 -11.75 7.98
N TYR A 60 -14.88 -11.96 6.70
CA TYR A 60 -15.83 -12.43 5.69
C TYR A 60 -16.01 -13.96 5.78
N PRO A 61 -17.23 -14.49 5.60
CA PRO A 61 -17.50 -15.93 5.77
C PRO A 61 -16.80 -16.81 4.73
N THR A 62 -16.44 -16.27 3.57
CA THR A 62 -15.67 -16.98 2.53
C THR A 62 -14.29 -16.35 2.35
N PRO A 63 -13.25 -17.16 2.07
CA PRO A 63 -11.93 -16.63 1.75
C PRO A 63 -11.99 -15.75 0.50
N HIS A 64 -11.53 -14.52 0.61
CA HIS A 64 -11.53 -13.57 -0.50
C HIS A 64 -10.15 -12.93 -0.60
N PHE A 65 -9.49 -13.06 -1.76
CA PHE A 65 -8.15 -12.55 -1.98
C PHE A 65 -8.18 -11.26 -2.80
N PRO A 66 -7.24 -10.33 -2.56
CA PRO A 66 -7.26 -9.02 -3.23
C PRO A 66 -7.15 -9.19 -4.74
N MET A 67 -7.87 -8.35 -5.48
CA MET A 67 -7.86 -8.30 -6.96
C MET A 67 -8.36 -9.57 -7.65
N THR A 68 -9.11 -10.42 -6.96
CA THR A 68 -9.72 -11.62 -7.59
C THR A 68 -11.06 -11.33 -8.26
N GLY A 69 -11.80 -10.32 -7.79
CA GLY A 69 -13.07 -9.89 -8.39
C GLY A 69 -12.92 -8.63 -9.25
N SER A 70 -13.70 -8.54 -10.34
CA SER A 70 -13.78 -7.33 -11.17
C SER A 70 -14.24 -6.11 -10.37
N PHE A 71 -15.07 -6.31 -9.34
CA PHE A 71 -15.50 -5.26 -8.42
C PHE A 71 -14.34 -4.71 -7.58
N ASP A 72 -13.49 -5.57 -7.02
CA ASP A 72 -12.32 -5.17 -6.22
C ASP A 72 -11.38 -4.27 -7.03
N ILE A 73 -11.11 -4.67 -8.27
CA ILE A 73 -10.25 -3.93 -9.19
C ILE A 73 -10.90 -2.58 -9.48
N GLY A 74 -12.19 -2.57 -9.84
CA GLY A 74 -12.94 -1.35 -10.15
C GLY A 74 -12.92 -0.36 -8.99
N VAL A 75 -13.25 -0.80 -7.78
CA VAL A 75 -13.25 0.05 -6.58
C VAL A 75 -11.85 0.57 -6.28
N THR A 76 -10.82 -0.26 -6.38
CA THR A 76 -9.45 0.17 -6.10
C THR A 76 -8.99 1.26 -7.08
N VAL A 77 -9.25 1.08 -8.38
CA VAL A 77 -8.92 2.09 -9.40
C VAL A 77 -9.66 3.40 -9.14
N VAL A 78 -10.96 3.33 -8.87
CA VAL A 78 -11.77 4.53 -8.57
C VAL A 78 -11.22 5.29 -7.36
N VAL A 79 -10.96 4.59 -6.25
CA VAL A 79 -10.44 5.22 -5.03
C VAL A 79 -9.08 5.87 -5.26
N VAL A 80 -8.16 5.19 -5.96
CA VAL A 80 -6.83 5.73 -6.28
C VAL A 80 -6.93 6.97 -7.17
N VAL A 81 -7.75 6.93 -8.22
CA VAL A 81 -7.94 8.06 -9.13
C VAL A 81 -8.56 9.24 -8.39
N THR A 82 -9.63 9.02 -7.60
CA THR A 82 -10.28 10.10 -6.85
C THR A 82 -9.33 10.72 -5.83
N ALA A 83 -8.57 9.91 -5.08
CA ALA A 83 -7.58 10.42 -4.14
C ALA A 83 -6.50 11.26 -4.85
N PHE A 84 -5.99 10.79 -5.99
CA PHE A 84 -5.01 11.52 -6.78
C PHE A 84 -5.55 12.88 -7.28
N LEU A 85 -6.78 12.89 -7.82
CA LEU A 85 -7.40 14.12 -8.32
C LEU A 85 -7.63 15.14 -7.21
N ILE A 86 -8.09 14.70 -6.03
CA ILE A 86 -8.29 15.56 -4.86
C ILE A 86 -6.96 16.18 -4.43
N VAL A 87 -5.92 15.36 -4.22
CA VAL A 87 -4.59 15.83 -3.79
C VAL A 87 -4.01 16.79 -4.82
N ARG A 88 -4.06 16.44 -6.11
CA ARG A 88 -3.57 17.30 -7.20
C ARG A 88 -4.30 18.64 -7.26
N SER A 89 -5.63 18.63 -7.12
CA SER A 89 -6.45 19.85 -7.09
C SER A 89 -6.02 20.77 -5.95
N ARG A 90 -5.78 20.21 -4.75
CA ARG A 90 -5.32 20.98 -3.59
C ARG A 90 -3.91 21.53 -3.75
N LEU A 91 -2.98 20.75 -4.29
CA LEU A 91 -1.61 21.20 -4.54
C LEU A 91 -1.56 22.35 -5.56
N ARG A 92 -2.42 22.31 -6.59
CA ARG A 92 -2.54 23.41 -7.57
C ARG A 92 -3.15 24.67 -6.94
N ASN A 93 -4.19 24.51 -6.12
CA ASN A 93 -4.82 25.65 -5.45
C ASN A 93 -3.89 26.34 -4.43
N THR A 94 -2.93 25.59 -3.86
CA THR A 94 -1.92 26.11 -2.93
C THR A 94 -0.63 26.56 -3.63
N GLN A 95 -0.58 26.56 -4.97
CA GLN A 95 0.55 26.99 -5.79
C GLN A 95 1.86 26.20 -5.54
N VAL A 96 1.78 25.01 -4.93
CA VAL A 96 2.92 24.10 -4.72
C VAL A 96 3.34 23.44 -6.03
N ILE A 97 2.36 23.20 -6.91
CA ILE A 97 2.56 22.71 -8.28
C ILE A 97 1.92 23.69 -9.26
N LYS A 98 2.51 23.81 -10.46
CA LYS A 98 1.94 24.61 -11.56
C LYS A 98 0.76 23.89 -12.21
#